data_AF-A0A914NYM0-F1
#
_entry.id   AF-A0A914NYM0-F1
#
_cell.length_a   1.000
_cell.length_b   1.000
_cell.length_c   1.000
_cell.angle_alpha   90.00
_cell.angle_beta   90.00
_cell.angle_gamma   90.00
#
_symmetry.space_group_name_H-M   'P 1'
#
loop_
_entity.id
_entity.type
_entity.pdbx_description
1 polymer ?
#
loop_
_entity_poly.entity_id
_entity_poly.type
_entity_poly.pdbx_seq_one_letter_code
_entity_poly.pdbx_strand_id
1 'polypeptide(L)'
;MWIRCQVNIMGIIVGWILQRHKRIKIHPIINIGGWILGLSMMLASLFGLFHYFNGHQLLLFWMATYSFLSKPAWELGLTWLIVSCYYGYGGPINQFMSWNIWVPLGRLSYCAYLVHLPIAIYIFGLEQNEIYFSSIWQIISNYFFTTLFAAFSFA
;
A
#
# COMPACT_ATOMS: atom_id res chain seq x y z
N MET A 1 -2.17 4.58 -16.18
CA MET A 1 -0.88 5.27 -15.95
C MET A 1 -1.00 6.49 -15.03
N TRP A 2 -2.08 7.30 -15.12
CA TRP A 2 -2.26 8.54 -14.36
C TRP A 2 -2.41 8.41 -12.83
N ILE A 3 -3.06 7.35 -12.34
CA ILE A 3 -3.33 7.16 -10.91
C ILE A 3 -2.07 6.82 -10.08
N ARG A 4 -0.99 6.33 -10.70
CA ARG A 4 0.25 5.99 -9.97
C ARG A 4 1.13 7.19 -9.66
N CYS A 5 1.09 8.24 -10.49
CA CYS A 5 1.87 9.45 -10.26
C CYS A 5 1.43 10.18 -8.99
N GLN A 6 0.11 10.26 -8.75
CA GLN A 6 -0.45 11.02 -7.65
C GLN A 6 -0.03 10.45 -6.29
N VAL A 7 0.02 9.12 -6.17
CA VAL A 7 0.47 8.40 -4.98
C VAL A 7 1.96 8.64 -4.72
N ASN A 8 2.79 8.50 -5.76
CA ASN A 8 4.23 8.68 -5.64
C ASN A 8 4.61 10.11 -5.25
N ILE A 9 3.91 11.11 -5.81
CA ILE A 9 4.17 12.52 -5.50
C ILE A 9 3.82 12.84 -4.04
N MET A 10 2.69 12.34 -3.52
CA MET A 10 2.33 12.54 -2.12
C MET A 10 3.37 11.93 -1.18
N GLY A 11 3.84 10.71 -1.44
CA GLY A 11 4.89 10.08 -0.63
C GLY A 11 6.20 10.86 -0.61
N ILE A 12 6.65 11.37 -1.78
CA ILE A 12 7.89 12.15 -1.89
C ILE A 12 7.77 13.49 -1.16
N ILE A 13 6.65 14.20 -1.33
CA ILE A 13 6.40 15.49 -0.64
C ILE A 13 6.42 15.29 0.87
N VAL A 14 5.75 14.24 1.36
CA VAL A 14 5.68 13.92 2.78
C VAL A 14 7.04 13.58 3.34
N GLY A 15 7.81 12.72 2.65
CA GLY A 15 9.18 12.38 3.04
C GLY A 15 10.09 13.61 3.10
N TRP A 16 9.96 14.51 2.13
CA TRP A 16 10.71 15.77 2.10
C TRP A 16 10.35 16.69 3.27
N ILE A 17 9.06 16.84 3.59
CA ILE A 17 8.58 17.62 4.74
C ILE A 17 9.10 17.03 6.06
N LEU A 18 9.07 15.70 6.21
CA LEU A 18 9.57 14.99 7.39
C LEU A 18 11.07 15.23 7.61
N GLN A 19 11.85 15.23 6.52
CA GLN A 19 13.29 15.47 6.56
C GLN A 19 13.63 16.93 6.87
N ARG A 20 12.81 17.88 6.38
CA ARG A 20 12.97 19.33 6.59
C ARG A 20 12.60 19.76 8.01
N HIS A 21 11.59 19.14 8.62
CA HIS A 21 11.05 19.54 9.92
C HIS A 21 11.19 18.46 11.00
N LYS A 22 12.41 18.18 11.49
CA LYS A 22 12.68 17.11 12.48
C LYS A 22 11.98 17.21 13.85
N ARG A 23 11.38 18.36 14.20
CA ARG A 23 10.74 18.60 15.52
C ARG A 23 9.51 19.50 15.37
N ILE A 24 8.39 18.96 14.90
CA ILE A 24 7.09 19.66 14.97
C ILE A 24 6.39 19.23 16.25
N LYS A 25 6.10 20.19 17.14
CA LYS A 25 5.20 19.96 18.28
C LYS A 25 3.77 20.04 17.77
N ILE A 26 3.16 18.89 17.49
CA ILE A 26 1.76 18.81 17.03
C ILE A 26 0.86 18.83 18.26
N HIS A 27 -0.21 19.63 18.24
CA HIS A 27 -1.19 19.66 19.31
C HIS A 27 -1.99 18.33 19.31
N PRO A 28 -2.25 17.70 20.47
CA PRO A 28 -2.91 16.38 20.54
C PRO A 28 -4.29 16.34 19.88
N ILE A 29 -5.02 17.46 19.87
CA ILE A 29 -6.32 17.60 19.20
C ILE A 29 -6.19 17.43 17.68
N ILE A 30 -5.18 18.03 17.06
CA ILE A 30 -4.93 17.93 15.62
C ILE A 30 -4.52 16.50 15.27
N ASN A 31 -3.73 15.87 16.14
CA ASN A 31 -3.35 14.47 16.00
C ASN A 31 -4.59 13.56 15.98
N ILE A 32 -5.46 13.66 16.99
CA ILE A 32 -6.70 12.87 17.09
C ILE A 32 -7.62 13.15 15.90
N GLY A 33 -7.77 14.41 15.49
CA GLY A 33 -8.56 14.79 14.32
C GLY A 33 -8.07 14.10 13.05
N GLY A 34 -6.76 14.10 12.79
CA GLY A 34 -6.21 13.43 11.62
C GLY A 34 -6.24 11.89 11.72
N TRP A 35 -6.21 11.32 12.92
CA TRP A 35 -6.46 9.89 13.14
C TRP A 35 -7.89 9.49 12.77
N ILE A 36 -8.88 10.22 13.27
CA ILE A 36 -10.29 9.98 12.96
C ILE A 36 -10.55 10.16 11.46
N LEU A 37 -10.00 11.23 10.88
CA LEU A 37 -10.14 11.52 9.46
C LEU A 37 -9.48 10.43 8.60
N GLY A 38 -8.26 9.99 8.95
CA GLY A 38 -7.56 8.93 8.25
C GLY A 38 -8.28 7.59 8.32
N LEU A 39 -8.73 7.18 9.51
CA LEU A 39 -9.52 5.96 9.70
C LEU A 39 -10.86 6.01 8.96
N SER A 40 -11.53 7.17 8.98
CA SER A 40 -12.78 7.39 8.24
C SER A 40 -12.57 7.25 6.74
N MET A 41 -11.52 7.86 6.19
CA MET A 41 -11.15 7.76 4.78
C MET A 41 -10.78 6.32 4.38
N MET A 42 -10.09 5.60 5.26
CA MET A 42 -9.75 4.19 5.06
C MET A 42 -11.01 3.32 5.03
N LEU A 43 -11.91 3.47 6.02
CA LEU A 43 -13.18 2.75 6.06
C LEU A 43 -14.04 3.06 4.84
N ALA A 44 -14.15 4.34 4.46
CA ALA A 44 -14.90 4.76 3.28
C ALA A 44 -14.40 4.04 2.01
N SER A 45 -13.09 3.83 1.90
CA SER A 45 -12.45 3.12 0.79
C SER A 45 -12.76 1.61 0.77
N LEU A 46 -13.01 1.00 1.93
CA LEU A 46 -13.43 -0.40 2.04
C LEU A 46 -14.92 -0.57 1.74
N PHE A 47 -15.76 0.34 2.23
CA PHE A 47 -17.21 0.25 2.08
C PHE A 47 -17.66 0.38 0.62
N GLY A 48 -17.03 1.22 -0.20
CA GLY A 48 -17.42 1.30 -1.60
C GLY A 48 -16.91 0.14 -2.45
N LEU A 49 -15.85 -0.56 -2.04
CA LEU A 49 -15.52 -1.86 -2.65
C LEU A 49 -16.60 -2.90 -2.32
N PHE A 50 -17.03 -2.98 -1.06
CA PHE A 50 -18.12 -3.86 -0.64
C PHE A 50 -19.46 -3.53 -1.32
N HIS A 51 -19.74 -2.25 -1.54
CA HIS A 51 -20.94 -1.80 -2.22
C HIS A 51 -20.90 -2.12 -3.73
N TYR A 52 -19.73 -2.04 -4.38
CA TYR A 52 -19.55 -2.42 -5.78
C TYR A 52 -19.87 -3.91 -6.03
N PHE A 53 -19.48 -4.80 -5.11
CA PHE A 53 -19.76 -6.23 -5.22
C PHE A 53 -21.24 -6.61 -5.00
N ASN A 54 -22.04 -5.76 -4.34
CA ASN A 54 -23.45 -6.03 -4.05
C ASN A 54 -24.43 -5.57 -5.15
N GLY A 55 -23.93 -5.28 -6.36
CA GLY A 55 -24.76 -5.14 -7.57
C GLY A 55 -25.73 -3.96 -7.59
N HIS A 56 -25.64 -3.01 -6.66
CA HIS A 56 -26.49 -1.82 -6.67
C HIS A 56 -26.01 -0.85 -7.76
N GLN A 57 -26.91 -0.51 -8.69
CA GLN A 57 -26.74 0.53 -9.69
C GLN A 57 -26.70 1.91 -9.01
N LEU A 58 -25.56 2.27 -8.42
CA LEU A 58 -25.29 3.65 -8.04
C LEU A 58 -25.22 4.52 -9.30
N LEU A 59 -25.70 5.77 -9.21
CA LEU A 59 -25.53 6.75 -10.28
C LEU A 59 -24.06 6.80 -10.72
N LEU A 60 -23.82 6.86 -12.03
CA LEU A 60 -22.49 6.91 -12.66
C LEU A 60 -21.59 7.99 -12.03
N PHE A 61 -22.20 9.11 -11.63
CA PHE A 61 -21.53 10.21 -10.94
C PHE A 61 -20.92 9.80 -9.59
N TRP A 62 -21.63 9.00 -8.80
CA TRP A 62 -21.17 8.55 -7.49
C TRP A 62 -20.05 7.51 -7.61
N MET A 63 -20.16 6.60 -8.57
CA MET A 63 -19.11 5.61 -8.87
C MET A 63 -17.82 6.26 -9.37
N ALA A 64 -17.92 7.25 -10.26
CA ALA A 64 -16.77 7.96 -10.80
C ALA A 64 -16.05 8.78 -9.72
N THR A 65 -16.81 9.51 -8.91
CA THR A 65 -16.27 10.31 -7.79
C THR A 65 -15.61 9.42 -6.75
N TYR A 66 -16.25 8.29 -6.40
CA TYR A 66 -15.69 7.32 -5.45
C TYR A 66 -14.39 6.69 -5.95
N SER A 67 -14.35 6.28 -7.22
CA SER A 67 -13.17 5.67 -7.82
C SER A 67 -11.98 6.63 -7.90
N PHE A 68 -12.26 7.93 -8.09
CA PHE A 68 -11.22 8.96 -8.13
C PHE A 68 -10.72 9.35 -6.74
N LEU A 69 -11.60 9.48 -5.73
CA LEU A 69 -11.22 9.94 -4.39
C LEU A 69 -10.75 8.83 -3.45
N SER A 70 -11.20 7.59 -3.61
CA SER A 70 -10.88 6.49 -2.68
C SER A 70 -9.36 6.29 -2.51
N LYS A 71 -8.63 6.23 -3.61
CA LYS A 71 -7.16 6.06 -3.58
C LYS A 71 -6.41 7.22 -2.92
N PRO A 72 -6.57 8.49 -3.33
CA PRO A 72 -5.88 9.59 -2.67
C PRO A 72 -6.35 9.78 -1.22
N ALA A 73 -7.61 9.51 -0.88
CA ALA A 73 -8.08 9.57 0.50
C ALA A 73 -7.39 8.51 1.38
N TRP A 74 -7.25 7.28 0.88
CA TRP A 74 -6.50 6.23 1.56
C TRP A 74 -5.03 6.63 1.79
N GLU A 75 -4.36 7.15 0.75
CA GLU A 75 -2.97 7.59 0.82
C GLU A 75 -2.76 8.79 1.76
N LEU A 76 -3.71 9.73 1.82
CA LEU A 76 -3.68 10.84 2.76
C LEU A 76 -3.83 10.36 4.21
N GLY A 77 -4.70 9.37 4.45
CA GLY A 77 -4.83 8.71 5.75
C GLY A 77 -3.52 8.01 6.18
N LEU A 78 -2.91 7.24 5.27
CA LEU A 78 -1.61 6.60 5.50
C LEU A 78 -0.49 7.62 5.75
N THR A 79 -0.47 8.69 4.96
CA THR A 79 0.49 9.80 5.11
C THR A 79 0.43 10.37 6.52
N TRP A 80 -0.78 10.69 7.00
CA TRP A 80 -0.96 11.22 8.34
C TRP A 80 -0.55 10.22 9.42
N LEU A 81 -0.84 8.93 9.21
CA LEU A 81 -0.42 7.84 10.09
C LEU A 81 1.10 7.80 10.27
N ILE A 82 1.84 7.82 9.16
CA ILE A 82 3.31 7.80 9.15
C ILE A 82 3.86 9.03 9.85
N VAL A 83 3.31 10.21 9.55
CA VAL A 83 3.70 11.48 10.17
C VAL A 83 3.48 11.44 11.69
N SER A 84 2.31 10.98 12.14
CA SER A 84 1.97 10.87 13.56
C SER A 84 2.91 9.91 14.29
N CYS A 85 3.23 8.77 13.66
CA CYS A 85 4.17 7.78 14.20
C CYS A 85 5.60 8.34 14.26
N TYR A 86 6.05 9.03 13.20
CA TYR A 86 7.40 9.63 13.15
C TYR A 86 7.64 10.65 14.26
N TYR A 87 6.66 11.49 14.55
CA TYR A 87 6.77 12.49 15.62
C TYR A 87 6.49 11.93 17.03
N GLY A 88 6.20 10.62 17.16
CA GLY A 88 5.95 9.97 18.44
C GLY A 88 4.57 10.24 19.05
N TYR A 89 3.65 10.83 18.28
CA TYR A 89 2.27 11.09 18.71
C TYR A 89 1.31 9.93 18.37
N GLY A 90 1.83 8.82 17.84
CA GLY A 90 1.04 7.63 17.47
C GLY A 90 0.61 6.72 18.63
N GLY A 91 0.98 7.03 19.88
CA GLY A 91 0.56 6.28 21.07
C GLY A 91 0.81 4.77 20.97
N PRO A 92 -0.20 3.89 21.15
CA PRO A 92 -0.03 2.44 21.09
C PRO A 92 0.33 1.93 19.68
N ILE A 93 -0.07 2.64 18.63
CA ILE A 93 0.20 2.22 17.26
C ILE A 93 1.67 2.50 16.90
N ASN A 94 2.28 3.53 17.47
CA ASN A 94 3.72 3.73 17.37
C ASN A 94 4.49 2.53 17.95
N GLN A 95 4.06 2.00 19.10
CA GLN A 95 4.69 0.83 19.72
C GLN A 95 4.51 -0.45 18.90
N PHE A 96 3.34 -0.62 18.29
CA PHE A 96 3.07 -1.71 17.35
C PHE A 96 3.95 -1.61 16.10
N MET A 97 4.05 -0.42 15.51
CA MET A 97 4.77 -0.18 14.26
C MET A 97 6.30 -0.15 14.45
N SER A 98 6.80 0.21 15.63
CA SER A 98 8.22 0.14 15.98
C SER A 98 8.71 -1.29 16.26
N TRP A 99 7.85 -2.29 16.12
CA TRP A 99 8.22 -3.67 16.43
C TRP A 99 9.12 -4.26 15.35
N ASN A 100 10.24 -4.88 15.74
CA ASN A 100 11.20 -5.50 14.81
C ASN A 100 10.61 -6.60 13.91
N ILE A 101 9.38 -7.06 14.18
CA ILE A 101 8.67 -8.02 13.33
C ILE A 101 8.26 -7.44 11.96
N TRP A 102 8.14 -6.12 11.83
CA TRP A 102 7.81 -5.47 10.56
C TRP A 102 8.97 -5.48 9.56
N VAL A 103 10.21 -5.58 10.04
CA VAL A 103 11.41 -5.60 9.19
C VAL A 103 11.43 -6.82 8.27
N PRO A 104 11.31 -8.08 8.75
CA PRO A 104 11.23 -9.24 7.88
C PRO A 104 9.93 -9.28 7.06
N LEU A 105 8.81 -8.79 7.60
CA LEU A 105 7.53 -8.78 6.88
C LEU A 105 7.54 -7.81 5.68
N GLY A 106 8.19 -6.66 5.83
CA GLY A 106 8.42 -5.72 4.73
C GLY A 106 9.26 -6.34 3.62
N ARG A 107 10.31 -7.09 3.98
CA ARG A 107 11.13 -7.85 3.03
C ARG A 107 10.33 -8.93 2.31
N LEU A 108 9.50 -9.69 3.03
CA LEU A 108 8.64 -10.71 2.43
C LEU A 108 7.62 -10.11 1.45
N SER A 109 7.04 -8.97 1.81
CA SER A 109 6.07 -8.25 0.97
C SER A 109 6.75 -7.73 -0.31
N TYR A 110 8.00 -7.29 -0.21
CA TYR A 110 8.81 -6.90 -1.37
C TYR A 110 9.11 -8.09 -2.29
N CYS A 111 9.50 -9.24 -1.74
CA CYS A 111 9.71 -10.45 -2.53
C CYS A 111 8.41 -10.90 -3.24
N ALA A 112 7.28 -10.88 -2.52
CA ALA A 112 5.97 -11.20 -3.10
C ALA A 112 5.59 -10.22 -4.22
N TYR A 113 5.86 -8.92 -4.05
CA TYR A 113 5.64 -7.91 -5.07
C TYR A 113 6.46 -8.16 -6.34
N LEU A 114 7.74 -8.49 -6.20
CA LEU A 114 8.62 -8.81 -7.33
C LEU A 114 8.14 -10.04 -8.10
N VAL A 115 7.60 -11.05 -7.42
CA VAL A 115 7.08 -12.28 -8.02
C VAL A 115 5.68 -12.08 -8.64
N HIS A 116 4.88 -11.15 -8.10
CA HIS A 116 3.53 -10.88 -8.61
C HIS A 116 3.53 -10.34 -10.06
N LEU A 117 4.45 -9.43 -10.39
CA LEU A 117 4.56 -8.83 -11.74
C LEU A 117 4.76 -9.86 -12.86
N PRO A 118 5.76 -10.77 -12.81
CA PRO A 118 5.96 -11.77 -13.84
C PRO A 118 4.78 -12.77 -13.91
N ILE A 119 4.20 -13.15 -12.77
CA ILE A 119 3.01 -14.02 -12.75
C ILE A 119 1.82 -13.36 -13.46
N ALA A 120 1.56 -12.08 -13.18
CA ALA A 120 0.46 -11.35 -13.80
C ALA A 120 0.65 -11.23 -15.32
N ILE A 121 1.83 -10.82 -15.77
CA ILE A 121 2.16 -10.72 -17.22
C ILE A 121 1.98 -12.08 -17.89
N TYR A 122 2.36 -13.17 -17.20
CA TYR A 122 2.25 -14.52 -17.72
C TYR A 122 0.80 -15.03 -17.79
N ILE A 123 -0.06 -14.76 -16.80
CA ILE A 123 -1.48 -15.12 -16.86
C ILE A 123 -2.16 -14.44 -18.05
N PHE A 124 -1.89 -13.15 -18.28
CA PHE A 124 -2.38 -12.43 -19.46
C PHE A 124 -1.76 -12.94 -20.77
N GLY A 125 -0.52 -13.44 -20.75
CA GLY A 125 0.13 -14.05 -21.91
C GLY A 125 -0.36 -15.48 -22.22
N LEU A 126 -0.78 -16.25 -21.21
CA LEU A 126 -1.36 -17.57 -21.34
C LEU A 126 -2.73 -17.54 -22.03
N GLU A 127 -3.52 -16.48 -21.82
CA GLU A 127 -4.73 -16.24 -22.60
C GLU A 127 -4.45 -16.07 -24.11
N GLN A 128 -3.19 -15.77 -24.48
CA GLN A 128 -2.76 -15.63 -25.88
C GLN A 128 -2.02 -16.87 -26.44
N ASN A 129 -1.36 -17.71 -25.63
CA ASN A 129 -0.69 -18.93 -26.10
C ASN A 129 -0.60 -20.02 -25.01
N GLU A 130 -0.83 -21.28 -25.38
CA GLU A 130 -0.78 -22.46 -24.50
C GLU A 130 0.67 -22.78 -24.06
N ILE A 131 1.07 -22.33 -22.87
CA ILE A 131 2.39 -22.65 -22.30
C ILE A 131 2.23 -23.75 -21.23
N TYR A 132 2.95 -24.86 -21.43
CA TYR A 132 2.83 -26.12 -20.67
C TYR A 132 3.11 -26.01 -19.15
N PHE A 133 2.30 -26.72 -18.36
CA PHE A 133 2.30 -26.74 -16.88
C PHE A 133 3.64 -27.16 -16.23
N SER A 134 4.49 -27.92 -16.91
CA SER A 134 5.75 -28.44 -16.35
C SER A 134 6.81 -27.36 -16.15
N SER A 135 6.84 -26.34 -17.01
CA SER A 135 7.76 -25.20 -16.90
C SER A 135 7.38 -24.26 -15.76
N ILE A 136 6.13 -24.27 -15.31
CA ILE A 136 5.58 -23.36 -14.29
C ILE A 136 6.22 -23.59 -12.93
N TRP A 137 6.27 -24.85 -12.47
CA TRP A 137 6.86 -25.20 -11.17
C TRP A 137 8.36 -24.89 -11.12
N GLN A 138 9.08 -25.08 -12.22
CA GLN A 138 10.50 -24.75 -12.31
C GLN A 138 10.75 -23.24 -12.30
N ILE A 139 9.93 -22.44 -12.99
CA ILE A 139 10.07 -20.98 -13.01
C ILE A 139 9.75 -20.40 -11.63
N ILE A 140 8.60 -20.76 -11.04
CA ILE A 140 8.20 -20.24 -9.73
C ILE A 140 9.22 -20.65 -8.65
N SER A 141 9.65 -21.91 -8.62
CA SER A 141 10.66 -22.35 -7.66
C SER A 141 11.99 -21.62 -7.85
N ASN A 142 12.45 -21.42 -9.08
CA ASN A 142 13.72 -20.74 -9.36
C ASN A 142 13.68 -19.23 -9.02
N TYR A 143 12.62 -18.51 -9.37
CA TYR A 143 12.48 -17.09 -9.00
C TYR A 143 12.27 -16.91 -7.49
N PHE A 144 11.55 -17.82 -6.83
CA PHE A 144 11.39 -17.82 -5.37
C PHE A 144 12.72 -18.11 -4.66
N PHE A 145 13.49 -19.09 -5.13
CA PHE A 145 14.82 -19.39 -4.60
C PHE A 145 15.79 -18.23 -4.81
N THR A 146 15.81 -17.63 -6.00
CA THR A 146 16.70 -16.51 -6.33
C THR A 146 16.39 -15.27 -5.49
N THR A 147 15.11 -14.96 -5.27
CA THR A 147 14.69 -13.82 -4.43
C THR A 147 14.97 -14.05 -2.95
N LEU A 148 14.81 -15.27 -2.44
CA LEU A 148 15.25 -15.65 -1.09
C LEU A 148 16.77 -15.57 -0.93
N PHE A 149 17.53 -16.08 -1.90
CA PHE A 149 18.99 -16.05 -1.86
C PHE A 149 19.53 -14.62 -1.92
N ALA A 150 18.93 -13.75 -2.75
CA ALA A 150 19.24 -12.32 -2.77
C ALA A 150 18.86 -11.65 -1.44
N ALA A 151 17.68 -11.94 -0.88
CA ALA A 151 17.25 -11.38 0.40
C ALA A 151 18.17 -11.78 1.58
N PHE A 152 18.79 -12.97 1.52
CA PHE A 152 19.80 -13.43 2.49
C PHE A 152 21.21 -12.89 2.19
N SER A 153 21.58 -12.68 0.92
CA SER A 153 22.92 -12.18 0.54
C SER A 153 23.11 -10.68 0.80
N PHE A 154 22.01 -9.92 0.91
CA PHE A 154 22.01 -8.51 1.32
C PHE A 154 21.67 -8.30 2.82
N ALA A 155 21.70 -9.38 3.62
CA ALA A 155 21.60 -9.34 5.08
C ALA A 155 22.99 -9.19 5.71
#